data_AF-X1E2K4-F1
#
_entry.id   AF-X1E2K4-F1
#
_cell.length_a   1.000
_cell.length_b   1.000
_cell.length_c   1.000
_cell.angle_alpha   90.00
_cell.angle_beta   90.00
_cell.angle_gamma   90.00
#
_symmetry.space_group_name_H-M   'P 1'
#
loop_
_entity.id
_entity.type
_entity.pdbx_description
1 polymer ?
#
loop_
_entity_poly.entity_id
_entity_poly.type
_entity_poly.pdbx_seq_one_letter_code
_entity_poly.pdbx_strand_id
1 'polypeptide(L)'
;ITLLYAPNNTIKNNLIYDGLPGDMGICINHESDNNVIMNNTISGVPRGIYLGVCDDNLIFNNNLTLNGKAIEIALSNDNIIAKNNLLFNDVGIFFHENDNNNNSFYNNKLINNTNKALHISSFANENIFYENIFENTGNQGIFIDLNANDNLFYNNTFKSNNIHVIDFSSQSKWNNSEIGNYWDNYTGLDYDDDGIGDIPYIINASLPVQDFLPIWDDGDDSTPPILNVIKPSSSQFLGIKTPMYELDSKSLYIDEIWYNLNGTTMNQTITSLSGFFNSGQWSSFNSGVIEVHFYANDSLGNIGYVNVTIEKDNNLPIVVIHEPIVGQRFSGLPKYNISIIEENSFNIWYTLDNGVNNYTITEVEGTISQEAWNHIPEGTLSIEFYVSDVGGNIGYDSVEIIKEQPLIHGYNILLIFPMLLLSILGVVLLKNKKKKLKMCPQN
;
A
#
# COMPACT_ATOMS: atom_id res chain seq x y z
N ILE A 1 10.69 -44.93 8.34
CA ILE A 1 11.37 -44.57 7.06
C ILE A 1 12.79 -44.18 7.40
N THR A 2 13.80 -44.68 6.67
CA THR A 2 15.20 -44.43 7.01
C THR A 2 15.98 -43.99 5.78
N LEU A 3 16.74 -42.90 5.90
CA LEU A 3 17.75 -42.44 4.96
C LEU A 3 19.13 -42.55 5.62
N LEU A 4 20.06 -43.24 4.95
CA LEU A 4 21.46 -43.41 5.38
C LEU A 4 22.36 -43.08 4.20
N TYR A 5 23.31 -42.16 4.36
CA TYR A 5 24.17 -41.68 3.26
C TYR A 5 23.35 -41.25 2.03
N ALA A 6 22.22 -40.58 2.27
CA ALA A 6 21.22 -40.30 1.26
C ALA A 6 20.83 -38.81 1.32
N PRO A 7 21.61 -37.93 0.65
CA PRO A 7 21.29 -36.52 0.58
C PRO A 7 20.25 -36.23 -0.52
N ASN A 8 19.64 -35.03 -0.47
CA ASN A 8 18.74 -34.49 -1.51
C ASN A 8 17.45 -35.28 -1.77
N ASN A 9 16.83 -35.85 -0.74
CA ASN A 9 15.56 -36.56 -0.84
C ASN A 9 14.40 -35.75 -0.27
N THR A 10 13.19 -36.20 -0.56
CA THR A 10 11.97 -35.64 0.02
C THR A 10 11.08 -36.76 0.57
N ILE A 11 10.76 -36.66 1.85
CA ILE A 11 9.77 -37.52 2.52
C ILE A 11 8.54 -36.67 2.81
N LYS A 12 7.43 -36.96 2.13
CA LYS A 12 6.20 -36.15 2.29
C LYS A 12 4.91 -36.95 2.30
N ASN A 13 3.92 -36.43 3.02
CA ASN A 13 2.54 -36.94 3.06
C ASN A 13 2.44 -38.40 3.55
N ASN A 14 3.30 -38.81 4.48
CA ASN A 14 3.24 -40.15 5.07
C ASN A 14 2.45 -40.15 6.37
N LEU A 15 1.83 -41.30 6.67
CA LEU A 15 1.21 -41.61 7.95
C LEU A 15 2.01 -42.73 8.62
N ILE A 16 2.59 -42.45 9.78
CA ILE A 16 3.46 -43.39 10.51
C ILE A 16 2.94 -43.50 11.95
N TYR A 17 2.70 -44.72 12.42
CA TYR A 17 2.04 -44.94 13.71
C TYR A 17 2.50 -46.24 14.40
N ASP A 18 2.23 -46.33 15.71
CA ASP A 18 2.37 -47.53 16.55
C ASP A 18 3.77 -48.19 16.50
N GLY A 19 4.80 -47.41 16.83
CA GLY A 19 6.18 -47.89 16.88
C GLY A 19 6.45 -48.77 18.11
N LEU A 20 7.33 -49.76 17.96
CA LEU A 20 7.84 -50.54 19.08
C LEU A 20 8.89 -49.75 19.87
N PRO A 21 9.21 -50.14 21.12
CA PRO A 21 10.30 -49.52 21.87
C PRO A 21 11.61 -49.51 21.08
N GLY A 22 12.23 -48.33 20.96
CA GLY A 22 13.46 -48.11 20.20
C GLY A 22 13.25 -47.60 18.76
N ASP A 23 12.05 -47.72 18.21
CA ASP A 23 11.76 -47.33 16.83
C ASP A 23 11.85 -45.82 16.60
N MET A 24 12.14 -45.48 15.35
CA MET A 24 12.10 -44.13 14.81
C MET A 24 11.03 -44.08 13.70
N GLY A 25 10.18 -43.06 13.71
CA GLY A 25 9.20 -42.85 12.65
C GLY A 25 9.90 -42.54 11.32
N ILE A 26 10.64 -41.43 11.29
CA ILE A 26 11.56 -41.05 10.22
C ILE A 26 12.95 -40.90 10.82
N CYS A 27 13.95 -41.52 10.18
CA CYS A 27 15.35 -41.42 10.55
C CYS A 27 16.12 -40.89 9.35
N ILE A 28 16.81 -39.77 9.51
CA ILE A 28 17.81 -39.27 8.56
C ILE A 28 19.15 -39.27 9.28
N ASN A 29 20.12 -39.98 8.73
CA ASN A 29 21.38 -40.21 9.45
C ASN A 29 22.56 -40.40 8.49
N HIS A 30 23.79 -40.21 9.00
CA HIS A 30 25.06 -40.40 8.29
C HIS A 30 25.16 -39.61 6.99
N GLU A 31 25.47 -38.32 7.07
CA GLU A 31 25.70 -37.42 5.91
C GLU A 31 24.51 -37.42 4.93
N SER A 32 23.30 -37.59 5.47
CA SER A 32 22.05 -37.49 4.72
C SER A 32 21.60 -36.03 4.75
N ASP A 33 22.29 -35.19 4.01
CA ASP A 33 22.11 -33.74 4.05
C ASP A 33 21.07 -33.25 3.02
N ASN A 34 20.63 -32.00 3.14
CA ASN A 34 19.76 -31.37 2.13
C ASN A 34 18.44 -32.13 1.87
N ASN A 35 17.92 -32.83 2.87
CA ASN A 35 16.64 -33.53 2.77
C ASN A 35 15.48 -32.64 3.20
N VAL A 36 14.30 -32.92 2.63
CA VAL A 36 13.06 -32.24 3.01
C VAL A 36 12.05 -33.23 3.56
N ILE A 37 11.68 -33.06 4.82
CA ILE A 37 10.64 -33.85 5.49
C ILE A 37 9.44 -32.95 5.74
N MET A 38 8.36 -33.15 4.97
CA MET A 38 7.20 -32.24 5.03
C MET A 38 5.84 -32.94 5.07
N ASN A 39 4.87 -32.32 5.75
CA ASN A 39 3.46 -32.77 5.74
C ASN A 39 3.25 -34.23 6.15
N ASN A 40 4.13 -34.79 7.00
CA ASN A 40 3.96 -36.14 7.53
C ASN A 40 3.19 -36.09 8.84
N THR A 41 2.41 -37.14 9.11
CA THR A 41 1.74 -37.37 10.38
C THR A 41 2.39 -38.57 11.07
N ILE A 42 2.97 -38.36 12.25
CA ILE A 42 3.72 -39.37 13.00
C ILE A 42 3.18 -39.46 14.42
N SER A 43 2.76 -40.65 14.85
CA SER A 43 2.17 -40.79 16.18
C SER A 43 2.52 -42.08 16.91
N GLY A 44 2.63 -42.02 18.24
CA GLY A 44 2.81 -43.22 19.06
C GLY A 44 4.13 -43.95 18.80
N VAL A 45 5.20 -43.23 18.44
CA VAL A 45 6.55 -43.81 18.28
C VAL A 45 7.50 -43.25 19.35
N PRO A 46 8.54 -44.00 19.77
CA PRO A 46 9.51 -43.47 20.74
C PRO A 46 10.26 -42.23 20.25
N ARG A 47 10.62 -42.20 18.97
CA ARG A 47 11.28 -41.06 18.31
C ARG A 47 10.56 -40.75 16.99
N GLY A 48 9.95 -39.58 16.89
CA GLY A 48 9.15 -39.19 15.72
C GLY A 48 10.01 -39.00 14.47
N ILE A 49 10.77 -37.90 14.44
CA ILE A 49 11.80 -37.62 13.43
C ILE A 49 13.14 -37.55 14.15
N TYR A 50 14.10 -38.36 13.70
CA TYR A 50 15.46 -38.38 14.20
C TYR A 50 16.43 -37.85 13.13
N LEU A 51 17.21 -36.84 13.49
CA LEU A 51 18.34 -36.30 12.74
C LEU A 51 19.62 -36.70 13.46
N GLY A 52 20.51 -37.42 12.77
CA GLY A 52 21.78 -37.88 13.33
C GLY A 52 22.93 -37.68 12.36
N VAL A 53 23.96 -36.90 12.70
CA VAL A 53 25.11 -36.66 11.82
C VAL A 53 24.63 -36.26 10.40
N CYS A 54 23.77 -35.25 10.32
CA CYS A 54 23.24 -34.75 9.05
C CYS A 54 22.90 -33.25 9.12
N ASP A 55 23.23 -32.53 8.06
CA ASP A 55 23.17 -31.07 8.03
C ASP A 55 22.23 -30.56 6.91
N ASP A 56 21.88 -29.27 6.95
CA ASP A 56 21.12 -28.59 5.90
C ASP A 56 19.73 -29.20 5.60
N ASN A 57 19.07 -29.84 6.57
CA ASN A 57 17.76 -30.45 6.34
C ASN A 57 16.60 -29.52 6.71
N LEU A 58 15.49 -29.66 5.98
CA LEU A 58 14.25 -28.91 6.22
C LEU A 58 13.16 -29.85 6.76
N ILE A 59 12.76 -29.64 8.01
CA ILE A 59 11.63 -30.32 8.67
C ILE A 59 10.46 -29.35 8.76
N PHE A 60 9.47 -29.51 7.88
CA PHE A 60 8.45 -28.49 7.66
C PHE A 60 7.01 -28.98 7.71
N ASN A 61 6.15 -28.33 8.50
CA ASN A 61 4.71 -28.60 8.52
C ASN A 61 4.33 -30.07 8.78
N ASN A 62 5.06 -30.76 9.65
CA ASN A 62 4.72 -32.11 10.09
C ASN A 62 3.85 -32.07 11.35
N ASN A 63 3.03 -33.09 11.54
CA ASN A 63 2.22 -33.28 12.73
C ASN A 63 2.72 -34.50 13.52
N LEU A 64 3.29 -34.27 14.70
CA LEU A 64 3.90 -35.29 15.54
C LEU A 64 3.19 -35.33 16.89
N THR A 65 2.48 -36.43 17.16
CA THR A 65 1.64 -36.54 18.36
C THR A 65 1.88 -37.80 19.17
N LEU A 66 1.82 -37.73 20.51
CA LEU A 66 1.93 -38.89 21.40
C LEU A 66 3.24 -39.68 21.23
N ASN A 67 4.34 -39.02 20.84
CA ASN A 67 5.65 -39.64 20.71
C ASN A 67 6.46 -39.48 22.00
N GLY A 68 7.52 -40.29 22.16
CA GLY A 68 8.49 -40.05 23.23
C GLY A 68 9.22 -38.73 23.00
N LYS A 69 10.06 -38.66 21.97
CA LYS A 69 10.62 -37.41 21.45
C LYS A 69 9.99 -37.15 20.10
N ALA A 70 9.35 -35.99 19.90
CA ALA A 70 8.75 -35.67 18.61
C ALA A 70 9.85 -35.48 17.57
N ILE A 71 10.77 -34.54 17.81
CA ILE A 71 11.97 -34.35 16.99
C ILE A 71 13.20 -34.52 17.87
N GLU A 72 14.13 -35.36 17.45
CA GLU A 72 15.43 -35.53 18.09
C GLU A 72 16.54 -35.18 17.11
N ILE A 73 17.51 -34.41 17.58
CA ILE A 73 18.66 -33.91 16.80
C ILE A 73 19.94 -34.36 17.50
N ALA A 74 20.88 -34.96 16.77
CA ALA A 74 22.16 -35.43 17.29
C ALA A 74 23.30 -35.14 16.31
N LEU A 75 24.34 -34.43 16.75
CA LEU A 75 25.50 -34.06 15.94
C LEU A 75 25.10 -33.47 14.57
N SER A 76 24.07 -32.61 14.54
CA SER A 76 23.44 -32.13 13.31
C SER A 76 23.27 -30.62 13.35
N ASN A 77 23.75 -29.94 12.32
CA ASN A 77 23.91 -28.49 12.25
C ASN A 77 23.13 -27.90 11.07
N ASP A 78 22.90 -26.60 11.12
CA ASP A 78 22.37 -25.82 9.99
C ASP A 78 21.00 -26.33 9.46
N ASN A 79 20.23 -27.04 10.29
CA ASN A 79 18.90 -27.54 9.93
C ASN A 79 17.82 -26.49 10.23
N ILE A 80 16.74 -26.55 9.45
CA ILE A 80 15.55 -25.71 9.63
C ILE A 80 14.38 -26.57 10.06
N ILE A 81 13.83 -26.28 11.24
CA ILE A 81 12.63 -26.94 11.78
C ILE A 81 11.54 -25.89 11.87
N ALA A 82 10.53 -25.96 11.00
CA ALA A 82 9.53 -24.90 10.92
C ALA A 82 8.09 -25.36 10.72
N LYS A 83 7.15 -24.63 11.33
CA LYS A 83 5.70 -24.85 11.17
C LYS A 83 5.21 -26.23 11.60
N ASN A 84 5.98 -26.96 12.41
CA ASN A 84 5.58 -28.29 12.86
C ASN A 84 4.63 -28.21 14.07
N ASN A 85 3.66 -29.12 14.12
CA ASN A 85 2.77 -29.31 15.27
C ASN A 85 3.29 -30.49 16.11
N LEU A 86 3.86 -30.22 17.27
CA LEU A 86 4.46 -31.19 18.19
C LEU A 86 3.58 -31.27 19.44
N LEU A 87 2.54 -32.10 19.38
CA LEU A 87 1.44 -32.10 20.35
C LEU A 87 1.44 -33.34 21.23
N PHE A 88 1.29 -33.19 22.55
CA PHE A 88 1.13 -34.34 23.46
C PHE A 88 2.30 -35.35 23.44
N ASN A 89 3.52 -34.94 23.12
CA ASN A 89 4.70 -35.81 23.19
C ASN A 89 5.29 -35.77 24.60
N ASP A 90 6.18 -36.69 24.97
CA ASP A 90 6.92 -36.54 26.23
C ASP A 90 7.89 -35.36 26.16
N VAL A 91 8.67 -35.31 25.08
CA VAL A 91 9.48 -34.17 24.69
C VAL A 91 9.14 -33.71 23.28
N GLY A 92 8.91 -32.41 23.09
CA GLY A 92 8.67 -31.83 21.77
C GLY A 92 9.92 -31.89 20.89
N ILE A 93 10.96 -31.15 21.25
CA ILE A 93 12.26 -31.14 20.57
C ILE A 93 13.35 -31.48 21.57
N PHE A 94 14.23 -32.41 21.21
CA PHE A 94 15.31 -32.88 22.07
C PHE A 94 16.64 -32.84 21.33
N PHE A 95 17.60 -32.11 21.89
CA PHE A 95 18.99 -32.14 21.45
C PHE A 95 19.71 -33.24 22.21
N HIS A 96 20.29 -34.17 21.46
CA HIS A 96 21.07 -35.28 21.97
C HIS A 96 22.53 -35.09 21.57
N GLU A 97 23.45 -35.46 22.46
CA GLU A 97 24.88 -35.28 22.23
C GLU A 97 25.29 -33.81 22.02
N ASN A 98 26.56 -33.58 21.72
CA ASN A 98 27.13 -32.25 21.52
C ASN A 98 27.02 -31.83 20.04
N ASP A 99 27.48 -30.62 19.70
CA ASP A 99 27.67 -30.16 18.31
C ASP A 99 26.39 -30.18 17.46
N ASN A 100 25.32 -29.63 18.03
CA ASN A 100 24.04 -29.37 17.36
C ASN A 100 23.86 -27.85 17.22
N ASN A 101 24.67 -27.23 16.38
CA ASN A 101 24.81 -25.78 16.29
C ASN A 101 24.06 -25.19 15.09
N ASN A 102 23.82 -23.87 15.13
CA ASN A 102 23.31 -23.10 13.99
C ASN A 102 21.96 -23.57 13.42
N ASN A 103 21.17 -24.32 14.18
CA ASN A 103 19.84 -24.74 13.73
C ASN A 103 18.82 -23.62 13.97
N SER A 104 17.84 -23.51 13.07
CA SER A 104 16.77 -22.52 13.12
C SER A 104 15.41 -23.16 13.35
N PHE A 105 14.68 -22.68 14.36
CA PHE A 105 13.38 -23.19 14.77
C PHE A 105 12.35 -22.07 14.74
N TYR A 106 11.36 -22.18 13.85
CA TYR A 106 10.34 -21.13 13.81
C TYR A 106 8.93 -21.56 13.47
N ASN A 107 7.95 -20.82 14.00
CA ASN A 107 6.53 -21.11 13.80
C ASN A 107 6.11 -22.52 14.24
N ASN A 108 6.88 -23.21 15.10
CA ASN A 108 6.49 -24.52 15.60
C ASN A 108 5.54 -24.38 16.79
N LYS A 109 4.59 -25.32 16.90
CA LYS A 109 3.66 -25.41 18.02
C LYS A 109 4.02 -26.60 18.89
N LEU A 110 4.56 -26.34 20.08
CA LEU A 110 4.95 -27.35 21.05
C LEU A 110 3.96 -27.31 22.22
N ILE A 111 2.84 -28.03 22.07
CA ILE A 111 1.67 -27.88 22.94
C ILE A 111 1.35 -29.19 23.67
N ASN A 112 1.02 -29.10 24.96
CA ASN A 112 0.65 -30.24 25.81
C ASN A 112 1.74 -31.32 25.96
N ASN A 113 3.02 -30.97 25.78
CA ASN A 113 4.09 -31.95 25.96
C ASN A 113 4.27 -32.29 27.45
N THR A 114 4.41 -33.56 27.82
CA THR A 114 4.23 -33.99 29.21
C THR A 114 5.44 -33.68 30.10
N ASN A 115 6.65 -33.68 29.56
CA ASN A 115 7.87 -33.38 30.31
C ASN A 115 8.48 -32.05 29.83
N LYS A 116 9.05 -32.01 28.63
CA LYS A 116 9.69 -30.80 28.09
C LYS A 116 9.11 -30.40 26.75
N ALA A 117 8.94 -29.12 26.49
CA ALA A 117 8.65 -28.70 25.11
C ALA A 117 9.96 -28.73 24.30
N LEU A 118 11.03 -28.18 24.87
CA LEU A 118 12.36 -28.14 24.28
C LEU A 118 13.45 -28.46 25.32
N HIS A 119 14.37 -29.34 24.95
CA HIS A 119 15.62 -29.56 25.68
C HIS A 119 16.82 -29.28 24.77
N ILE A 120 17.71 -28.40 25.21
CA ILE A 120 18.98 -28.08 24.56
C ILE A 120 20.13 -28.67 25.40
N SER A 121 20.88 -29.59 24.80
CA SER A 121 22.03 -30.25 25.42
C SER A 121 23.26 -29.35 25.48
N SER A 122 24.20 -29.68 26.38
CA SER A 122 25.49 -29.00 26.45
C SER A 122 26.16 -28.93 25.07
N PHE A 123 26.81 -27.80 24.77
CA PHE A 123 27.52 -27.54 23.52
C PHE A 123 26.63 -27.53 22.25
N ALA A 124 25.32 -27.36 22.40
CA ALA A 124 24.44 -26.92 21.32
C ALA A 124 24.33 -25.40 21.37
N ASN A 125 25.11 -24.73 20.51
CA ASN A 125 25.31 -23.29 20.52
C ASN A 125 24.70 -22.63 19.28
N GLU A 126 24.50 -21.31 19.36
CA GLU A 126 24.16 -20.47 18.20
C GLU A 126 22.86 -20.90 17.47
N ASN A 127 21.95 -21.59 18.17
CA ASN A 127 20.64 -21.93 17.62
C ASN A 127 19.65 -20.77 17.82
N ILE A 128 18.73 -20.60 16.85
CA ILE A 128 17.77 -19.49 16.85
C ILE A 128 16.35 -20.05 16.92
N PHE A 129 15.56 -19.54 17.87
CA PHE A 129 14.17 -19.92 18.10
C PHE A 129 13.29 -18.67 18.03
N TYR A 130 12.39 -18.60 17.04
CA TYR A 130 11.48 -17.46 16.92
C TYR A 130 10.08 -17.82 16.43
N GLU A 131 9.07 -17.06 16.85
CA GLU A 131 7.66 -17.32 16.47
C GLU A 131 7.17 -18.72 16.88
N ASN A 132 7.81 -19.39 17.83
CA ASN A 132 7.33 -20.69 18.33
C ASN A 132 6.34 -20.49 19.47
N ILE A 133 5.40 -21.43 19.59
CA ILE A 133 4.42 -21.48 20.69
C ILE A 133 4.80 -22.63 21.61
N PHE A 134 5.13 -22.31 22.85
CA PHE A 134 5.37 -23.25 23.94
C PHE A 134 4.20 -23.16 24.92
N GLU A 135 3.27 -24.12 24.85
CA GLU A 135 2.01 -24.03 25.60
C GLU A 135 1.66 -25.30 26.38
N ASN A 136 1.23 -25.11 27.63
CA ASN A 136 0.71 -26.17 28.50
C ASN A 136 1.66 -27.38 28.67
N THR A 137 2.95 -27.11 28.86
CA THR A 137 3.95 -28.16 29.10
C THR A 137 3.93 -28.60 30.56
N GLY A 138 3.87 -29.91 30.78
CA GLY A 138 3.63 -30.50 32.11
C GLY A 138 4.74 -30.26 33.14
N ASN A 139 6.01 -30.15 32.73
CA ASN A 139 7.12 -29.89 33.65
C ASN A 139 7.87 -28.59 33.30
N GLN A 140 8.55 -28.52 32.14
CA GLN A 140 9.37 -27.37 31.75
C GLN A 140 9.15 -27.01 30.28
N GLY A 141 8.81 -25.77 29.94
CA GLY A 141 8.74 -25.32 28.55
C GLY A 141 10.09 -25.50 27.86
N ILE A 142 11.12 -24.80 28.35
CA ILE A 142 12.50 -24.93 27.86
C ILE A 142 13.42 -25.36 29.01
N PHE A 143 14.31 -26.30 28.72
CA PHE A 143 15.44 -26.66 29.58
C PHE A 143 16.73 -26.52 28.79
N ILE A 144 17.68 -25.75 29.30
CA ILE A 144 18.98 -25.50 28.67
C ILE A 144 20.08 -25.96 29.62
N ASP A 145 20.91 -26.90 29.17
CA ASP A 145 22.05 -27.40 29.92
C ASP A 145 23.17 -26.36 30.06
N LEU A 146 24.11 -26.61 30.98
CA LEU A 146 25.37 -25.84 31.07
C LEU A 146 26.12 -25.91 29.73
N ASN A 147 26.78 -24.81 29.35
CA ASN A 147 27.60 -24.68 28.13
C ASN A 147 26.83 -24.79 26.79
N ALA A 148 25.51 -24.62 26.79
CA ALA A 148 24.73 -24.41 25.56
C ALA A 148 24.57 -22.90 25.32
N ASN A 149 25.62 -22.27 24.80
CA ASN A 149 25.78 -20.82 24.79
C ASN A 149 25.22 -20.19 23.51
N ASP A 150 24.99 -18.87 23.56
CA ASP A 150 24.67 -18.04 22.40
C ASP A 150 23.41 -18.48 21.62
N ASN A 151 22.50 -19.22 22.26
CA ASN A 151 21.19 -19.51 21.71
C ASN A 151 20.29 -18.27 21.83
N LEU A 152 19.51 -17.96 20.79
CA LEU A 152 18.69 -16.75 20.70
C LEU A 152 17.20 -17.08 20.63
N PHE A 153 16.41 -16.48 21.50
CA PHE A 153 14.95 -16.62 21.59
C PHE A 153 14.28 -15.25 21.46
N TYR A 154 13.45 -15.06 20.44
CA TYR A 154 12.65 -13.83 20.29
C TYR A 154 11.31 -14.12 19.59
N ASN A 155 10.30 -13.29 19.84
CA ASN A 155 8.94 -13.41 19.32
C ASN A 155 8.30 -14.78 19.57
N ASN A 156 8.70 -15.51 20.61
CA ASN A 156 8.04 -16.76 21.00
C ASN A 156 6.91 -16.49 22.00
N THR A 157 5.96 -17.41 22.07
CA THR A 157 4.84 -17.37 23.03
C THR A 157 5.03 -18.44 24.09
N PHE A 158 5.15 -18.03 25.35
CA PHE A 158 5.20 -18.91 26.51
C PHE A 158 3.91 -18.82 27.31
N LYS A 159 3.12 -19.90 27.31
CA LYS A 159 1.80 -19.88 27.92
C LYS A 159 1.48 -21.13 28.73
N SER A 160 1.09 -20.94 29.98
CA SER A 160 0.54 -21.97 30.87
C SER A 160 1.45 -23.19 31.03
N ASN A 161 2.76 -22.99 30.86
CA ASN A 161 3.75 -24.01 31.17
C ASN A 161 3.95 -24.06 32.69
N ASN A 162 4.17 -25.24 33.26
CA ASN A 162 4.42 -25.36 34.69
C ASN A 162 5.66 -24.54 35.14
N ILE A 163 6.73 -24.60 34.34
CA ILE A 163 7.88 -23.67 34.39
C ILE A 163 8.14 -23.25 32.95
N HIS A 164 8.21 -21.95 32.65
CA HIS A 164 8.47 -21.50 31.27
C HIS A 164 9.87 -21.91 30.80
N VAL A 165 10.89 -21.59 31.60
CA VAL A 165 12.29 -21.76 31.23
C VAL A 165 13.14 -22.13 32.45
N ILE A 166 14.08 -23.05 32.25
CA ILE A 166 15.25 -23.23 33.10
C ILE A 166 16.49 -23.10 32.22
N ASP A 167 17.25 -22.02 32.41
CA ASP A 167 18.49 -21.76 31.68
C ASP A 167 19.70 -21.83 32.63
N PHE A 168 20.54 -22.85 32.42
CA PHE A 168 21.82 -23.01 33.11
C PHE A 168 23.02 -22.50 32.29
N SER A 169 22.85 -22.15 31.01
CA SER A 169 23.95 -21.70 30.14
C SER A 169 24.54 -20.35 30.56
N SER A 170 23.69 -19.47 31.12
CA SER A 170 23.97 -18.06 31.43
C SER A 170 24.34 -17.16 30.22
N GLN A 171 24.30 -17.69 28.99
CA GLN A 171 24.73 -16.99 27.77
C GLN A 171 23.68 -16.99 26.66
N SER A 172 22.53 -17.62 26.86
CA SER A 172 21.41 -17.48 25.92
C SER A 172 20.82 -16.07 25.99
N LYS A 173 20.31 -15.60 24.86
CA LYS A 173 19.66 -14.28 24.71
C LYS A 173 18.17 -14.47 24.51
N TRP A 174 17.38 -13.66 25.20
CA TRP A 174 15.92 -13.77 25.21
C TRP A 174 15.21 -12.61 24.52
N ASN A 175 15.96 -11.80 23.78
CA ASN A 175 15.44 -10.81 22.86
C ASN A 175 16.48 -10.52 21.77
N ASN A 176 16.01 -10.05 20.63
CA ASN A 176 16.87 -9.40 19.65
C ASN A 176 16.93 -7.88 19.94
N SER A 177 17.36 -7.06 18.96
CA SER A 177 17.43 -5.61 19.14
C SER A 177 16.08 -4.88 19.10
N GLU A 178 15.00 -5.56 18.72
CA GLU A 178 13.68 -4.99 18.44
C GLU A 178 12.58 -5.59 19.31
N ILE A 179 12.67 -6.87 19.67
CA ILE A 179 11.60 -7.59 20.36
C ILE A 179 12.13 -8.78 21.17
N GLY A 180 11.45 -9.07 22.27
CA GLY A 180 11.62 -10.23 23.13
C GLY A 180 10.51 -11.25 22.92
N ASN A 181 10.09 -11.92 23.98
CA ASN A 181 9.08 -12.97 23.94
C ASN A 181 7.84 -12.58 24.75
N TYR A 182 6.72 -13.23 24.45
CA TYR A 182 5.50 -13.13 25.25
C TYR A 182 5.52 -14.14 26.39
N TRP A 183 5.21 -13.68 27.59
CA TRP A 183 5.16 -14.47 28.82
C TRP A 183 3.81 -14.28 29.50
N ASP A 184 3.00 -15.32 29.61
CA ASP A 184 1.65 -15.19 30.21
C ASP A 184 1.65 -14.90 31.72
N ASN A 185 2.82 -14.99 32.36
CA ASN A 185 3.04 -14.64 33.76
C ASN A 185 3.85 -13.34 33.95
N TYR A 186 4.15 -12.60 32.88
CA TYR A 186 4.72 -11.27 33.02
C TYR A 186 3.67 -10.32 33.58
N THR A 187 4.12 -9.38 34.42
CA THR A 187 3.26 -8.44 35.15
C THR A 187 3.90 -7.06 35.22
N GLY A 188 4.76 -6.73 34.26
CA GLY A 188 5.34 -5.41 34.18
C GLY A 188 4.36 -4.39 33.61
N LEU A 189 4.89 -3.24 33.21
CA LEU A 189 4.13 -2.13 32.64
C LEU A 189 4.64 -1.86 31.23
N ASP A 190 3.79 -1.24 30.42
CA ASP A 190 4.10 -0.70 29.09
C ASP A 190 3.71 0.79 29.12
N TYR A 191 4.62 1.67 29.56
CA TYR A 191 4.28 3.08 29.81
C TYR A 191 4.11 3.93 28.55
N ASP A 192 4.68 3.51 27.42
CA ASP A 192 4.60 4.22 26.16
C ASP A 192 3.71 3.54 25.11
N ASP A 193 2.98 2.49 25.52
CA ASP A 193 1.98 1.77 24.75
C ASP A 193 2.53 1.24 23.41
N ASP A 194 3.82 0.86 23.40
CA ASP A 194 4.51 0.40 22.18
C ASP A 194 4.41 -1.12 21.97
N GLY A 195 3.80 -1.84 22.91
CA GLY A 195 3.63 -3.29 22.91
C GLY A 195 4.83 -4.04 23.52
N ILE A 196 5.76 -3.33 24.16
CA ILE A 196 6.94 -3.87 24.83
C ILE A 196 6.91 -3.46 26.31
N GLY A 197 7.09 -4.44 27.19
CA GLY A 197 7.19 -4.17 28.61
C GLY A 197 8.49 -3.44 28.99
N ASP A 198 8.38 -2.34 29.73
CA ASP A 198 9.49 -1.52 30.21
C ASP A 198 10.38 -2.19 31.27
N ILE A 199 9.91 -3.31 31.84
CA ILE A 199 10.60 -4.05 32.89
C ILE A 199 11.09 -5.38 32.29
N PRO A 200 12.41 -5.66 32.30
CA PRO A 200 12.91 -6.93 31.82
C PRO A 200 12.28 -8.14 32.53
N TYR A 201 11.89 -9.16 31.76
CA TYR A 201 11.42 -10.43 32.31
C TYR A 201 12.61 -11.26 32.80
N ILE A 202 12.58 -11.65 34.07
CA ILE A 202 13.66 -12.40 34.71
C ILE A 202 13.49 -13.89 34.41
N ILE A 203 14.41 -14.46 33.62
CA ILE A 203 14.43 -15.89 33.29
C ILE A 203 14.97 -16.71 34.47
N ASN A 204 16.07 -16.27 35.05
CA ASN A 204 16.70 -16.94 36.19
C ASN A 204 17.28 -15.91 37.15
N ALA A 205 16.66 -15.71 38.31
CA ALA A 205 17.09 -14.67 39.27
C ALA A 205 18.52 -14.86 39.82
N SER A 206 19.12 -16.04 39.69
CA SER A 206 20.50 -16.31 40.15
C SER A 206 21.56 -16.04 39.08
N LEU A 207 21.15 -15.73 37.85
CA LEU A 207 22.02 -15.44 36.72
C LEU A 207 21.53 -14.13 36.05
N PRO A 208 22.39 -13.35 35.38
CA PRO A 208 21.96 -12.15 34.67
C PRO A 208 21.29 -12.48 33.32
N VAL A 209 20.42 -13.50 33.27
CA VAL A 209 19.69 -13.91 32.07
C VAL A 209 18.28 -13.36 32.13
N GLN A 210 17.97 -12.44 31.22
CA GLN A 210 16.72 -11.70 31.17
C GLN A 210 16.29 -11.50 29.72
N ASP A 211 14.99 -11.37 29.52
CA ASP A 211 14.40 -10.81 28.31
C ASP A 211 14.20 -9.31 28.54
N PHE A 212 14.90 -8.47 27.78
CA PHE A 212 14.86 -7.02 27.95
C PHE A 212 13.71 -6.34 27.20
N LEU A 213 13.01 -7.06 26.32
CA LEU A 213 11.95 -6.51 25.46
C LEU A 213 10.71 -7.42 25.49
N PRO A 214 10.19 -7.80 26.67
CA PRO A 214 9.07 -8.73 26.75
C PRO A 214 7.86 -8.16 26.01
N ILE A 215 7.17 -8.98 25.21
CA ILE A 215 5.95 -8.56 24.51
C ILE A 215 4.84 -8.44 25.55
N TRP A 216 4.30 -7.24 25.72
CA TRP A 216 3.32 -6.95 26.76
C TRP A 216 2.46 -5.75 26.41
N ASP A 217 1.26 -5.74 26.98
CA ASP A 217 0.31 -4.64 26.96
C ASP A 217 -0.41 -4.75 28.32
N ASP A 218 -0.22 -3.76 29.20
CA ASP A 218 -0.82 -3.77 30.54
C ASP A 218 -2.27 -3.26 30.56
N GLY A 219 -2.78 -2.83 29.40
CA GLY A 219 -4.12 -2.31 29.21
C GLY A 219 -4.39 -0.99 29.92
N ASP A 220 -3.36 -0.28 30.41
CA ASP A 220 -3.46 1.08 30.96
C ASP A 220 -3.10 2.11 29.88
N ASP A 221 -3.80 2.06 28.74
CA ASP A 221 -3.66 3.08 27.71
C ASP A 221 -4.21 4.40 28.26
N SER A 222 -3.29 5.31 28.58
CA SER A 222 -3.58 6.66 29.06
C SER A 222 -3.23 7.72 28.01
N THR A 223 -2.75 7.29 26.84
CA THR A 223 -2.22 8.18 25.82
C THR A 223 -3.24 8.38 24.68
N PRO A 224 -3.79 9.60 24.51
CA PRO A 224 -4.78 9.82 23.47
C PRO A 224 -4.20 9.61 22.05
N PRO A 225 -5.00 9.11 21.09
CA PRO A 225 -4.52 8.90 19.73
C PRO A 225 -3.97 10.16 19.05
N ILE A 226 -2.92 10.00 18.25
CA ILE A 226 -2.25 11.10 17.54
C ILE A 226 -2.58 11.05 16.06
N LEU A 227 -3.21 12.12 15.56
CA LEU A 227 -3.56 12.34 14.16
C LEU A 227 -2.73 13.47 13.54
N ASN A 228 -2.42 13.34 12.25
CA ASN A 228 -1.84 14.39 11.42
C ASN A 228 -2.72 14.65 10.18
N VAL A 229 -2.90 15.92 9.80
CA VAL A 229 -3.65 16.30 8.59
C VAL A 229 -2.69 16.42 7.41
N ILE A 230 -2.91 15.60 6.37
CA ILE A 230 -2.24 15.72 5.08
C ILE A 230 -3.03 16.64 4.15
N LYS A 231 -4.37 16.48 4.12
CA LYS A 231 -5.30 17.35 3.38
C LYS A 231 -6.58 17.61 4.19
N PRO A 232 -7.18 18.80 4.06
CA PRO A 232 -6.69 19.96 3.29
C PRO A 232 -5.44 20.60 3.94
N SER A 233 -4.69 21.38 3.16
CA SER A 233 -3.59 22.16 3.72
C SER A 233 -4.13 23.38 4.48
N SER A 234 -3.39 23.85 5.48
CA SER A 234 -3.79 25.05 6.23
C SER A 234 -3.94 26.26 5.30
N SER A 235 -5.03 26.99 5.49
CA SER A 235 -5.47 28.15 4.69
C SER A 235 -5.70 27.86 3.20
N GLN A 236 -5.92 26.60 2.83
CA GLN A 236 -6.27 26.25 1.46
C GLN A 236 -7.63 26.83 1.05
N PHE A 237 -7.70 27.44 -0.12
CA PHE A 237 -8.95 27.87 -0.75
C PHE A 237 -9.68 26.67 -1.35
N LEU A 238 -10.96 26.51 -1.04
CA LEU A 238 -11.81 25.42 -1.49
C LEU A 238 -13.17 25.95 -1.94
N GLY A 239 -13.56 25.60 -3.17
CA GLY A 239 -14.79 26.09 -3.79
C GLY A 239 -16.07 25.36 -3.34
N ILE A 240 -17.07 25.38 -4.22
CA ILE A 240 -18.37 24.74 -4.00
C ILE A 240 -18.28 23.21 -3.97
N LYS A 241 -17.32 22.65 -4.71
CA LYS A 241 -17.12 21.20 -4.79
C LYS A 241 -16.65 20.69 -3.43
N THR A 242 -17.29 19.64 -2.93
CA THR A 242 -16.93 19.03 -1.65
C THR A 242 -15.47 18.55 -1.66
N PRO A 243 -14.63 19.05 -0.75
CA PRO A 243 -13.23 18.68 -0.71
C PRO A 243 -13.03 17.28 -0.13
N MET A 244 -11.86 16.72 -0.41
CA MET A 244 -11.39 15.51 0.25
C MET A 244 -10.60 15.84 1.52
N TYR A 245 -10.60 14.91 2.47
CA TYR A 245 -9.65 14.88 3.57
C TYR A 245 -8.67 13.71 3.40
N GLU A 246 -7.49 13.86 3.97
CA GLU A 246 -6.45 12.84 4.04
C GLU A 246 -5.67 13.04 5.34
N LEU A 247 -5.56 11.96 6.14
CA LEU A 247 -4.97 11.94 7.46
C LEU A 247 -3.87 10.88 7.53
N ASP A 248 -2.99 11.03 8.50
CA ASP A 248 -2.01 10.03 8.93
C ASP A 248 -2.13 9.82 10.45
N SER A 249 -1.77 8.62 10.92
CA SER A 249 -1.79 8.29 12.35
C SER A 249 -0.51 7.62 12.78
N LYS A 250 -0.03 7.98 13.98
CA LYS A 250 1.09 7.32 14.65
C LYS A 250 0.65 6.32 15.72
N SER A 251 -0.65 6.21 15.96
CA SER A 251 -1.20 5.35 17.02
C SER A 251 -1.48 3.96 16.48
N LEU A 252 -1.11 2.93 17.24
CA LEU A 252 -1.34 1.52 16.89
C LEU A 252 -2.82 1.12 17.02
N TYR A 253 -3.56 1.77 17.93
CA TYR A 253 -4.94 1.45 18.24
C TYR A 253 -5.83 2.69 18.15
N ILE A 254 -6.72 2.71 17.16
CA ILE A 254 -7.80 3.70 17.02
C ILE A 254 -9.12 2.94 16.92
N ASP A 255 -10.08 3.31 17.76
CA ASP A 255 -11.44 2.74 17.76
C ASP A 255 -12.33 3.51 16.78
N GLU A 256 -12.55 4.81 17.00
CA GLU A 256 -13.36 5.66 16.15
C GLU A 256 -12.63 6.96 15.78
N ILE A 257 -12.90 7.45 14.55
CA ILE A 257 -12.43 8.75 14.07
C ILE A 257 -13.66 9.53 13.60
N TRP A 258 -13.72 10.81 13.97
CA TRP A 258 -14.76 11.71 13.48
C TRP A 258 -14.20 13.10 13.26
N TYR A 259 -14.94 13.92 12.50
CA TYR A 259 -14.66 15.33 12.40
C TYR A 259 -15.88 16.19 12.71
N ASN A 260 -15.64 17.45 13.03
CA ASN A 260 -16.64 18.49 12.96
C ASN A 260 -16.07 19.72 12.20
N LEU A 261 -16.99 20.54 11.71
CA LEU A 261 -16.67 21.80 11.06
C LEU A 261 -17.11 22.94 11.99
N ASN A 262 -16.25 23.94 12.19
CA ASN A 262 -16.42 25.09 13.09
C ASN A 262 -16.80 24.71 14.53
N GLY A 263 -16.25 23.62 15.06
CA GLY A 263 -16.52 23.17 16.43
C GLY A 263 -18.00 22.82 16.68
N THR A 264 -18.75 22.48 15.63
CA THR A 264 -20.16 22.08 15.77
C THR A 264 -20.29 20.79 16.57
N THR A 265 -21.42 20.58 17.25
CA THR A 265 -21.72 19.32 17.96
C THR A 265 -22.14 18.18 17.03
N MET A 266 -22.24 18.45 15.71
CA MET A 266 -22.56 17.43 14.71
C MET A 266 -21.27 16.73 14.26
N ASN A 267 -20.93 15.66 14.95
CA ASN A 267 -19.82 14.80 14.58
C ASN A 267 -20.18 14.00 13.31
N GLN A 268 -19.20 13.87 12.42
CA GLN A 268 -19.25 12.98 11.26
C GLN A 268 -18.21 11.89 11.44
N THR A 269 -18.65 10.68 11.78
CA THR A 269 -17.78 9.50 11.84
C THR A 269 -17.22 9.19 10.46
N ILE A 270 -15.92 8.87 10.40
CA ILE A 270 -15.23 8.45 9.18
C ILE A 270 -14.64 7.05 9.36
N THR A 271 -14.69 6.24 8.31
CA THR A 271 -14.26 4.84 8.33
C THR A 271 -12.91 4.60 7.65
N SER A 272 -12.30 5.66 7.12
CA SER A 272 -10.99 5.62 6.45
C SER A 272 -10.25 6.94 6.66
N LEU A 273 -8.92 6.90 6.72
CA LEU A 273 -8.07 8.10 6.87
C LEU A 273 -8.07 9.01 5.63
N SER A 274 -8.69 8.58 4.53
CA SER A 274 -8.93 9.41 3.35
C SER A 274 -10.38 9.28 2.90
N GLY A 275 -10.98 10.38 2.46
CA GLY A 275 -12.37 10.40 2.00
C GLY A 275 -12.83 11.79 1.61
N PHE A 276 -14.14 11.98 1.49
CA PHE A 276 -14.74 13.29 1.22
C PHE A 276 -15.52 13.76 2.44
N PHE A 277 -15.50 15.07 2.69
CA PHE A 277 -16.39 15.67 3.68
C PHE A 277 -17.86 15.40 3.30
N ASN A 278 -18.76 15.52 4.28
CA ASN A 278 -20.19 15.38 4.04
C ASN A 278 -20.66 16.49 3.11
N SER A 279 -21.17 16.13 1.93
CA SER A 279 -21.54 17.10 0.90
C SER A 279 -22.70 18.02 1.34
N GLY A 280 -23.69 17.47 2.05
CA GLY A 280 -24.79 18.24 2.61
C GLY A 280 -24.31 19.29 3.62
N GLN A 281 -23.44 18.87 4.54
CA GLN A 281 -22.84 19.78 5.52
C GLN A 281 -21.93 20.82 4.85
N TRP A 282 -21.10 20.43 3.88
CA TRP A 282 -20.22 21.35 3.16
C TRP A 282 -21.00 22.43 2.39
N SER A 283 -22.12 22.04 1.78
CA SER A 283 -22.97 22.94 0.98
C SER A 283 -23.75 23.96 1.82
N SER A 284 -23.88 23.76 3.13
CA SER A 284 -24.61 24.67 4.01
C SER A 284 -23.76 25.84 4.53
N PHE A 285 -22.43 25.74 4.44
CA PHE A 285 -21.53 26.82 4.83
C PHE A 285 -21.45 27.90 3.74
N ASN A 286 -21.45 29.16 4.17
CA ASN A 286 -21.14 30.31 3.30
C ASN A 286 -19.63 30.46 3.11
N SER A 287 -19.22 31.39 2.24
CA SER A 287 -17.81 31.75 2.09
C SER A 287 -17.18 32.22 3.42
N GLY A 288 -15.90 31.92 3.61
CA GLY A 288 -15.11 32.33 4.76
C GLY A 288 -14.32 31.19 5.40
N VAL A 289 -13.67 31.51 6.53
CA VAL A 289 -12.84 30.56 7.28
C VAL A 289 -13.69 29.44 7.87
N ILE A 290 -13.27 28.20 7.63
CA ILE A 290 -13.79 27.01 8.31
C ILE A 290 -12.64 26.35 9.08
N GLU A 291 -12.85 26.09 10.36
CA GLU A 291 -11.97 25.26 11.18
C GLU A 291 -12.49 23.82 11.17
N VAL A 292 -11.66 22.89 10.70
CA VAL A 292 -11.95 21.46 10.70
C VAL A 292 -11.24 20.85 11.91
N HIS A 293 -12.00 20.23 12.81
CA HIS A 293 -11.44 19.45 13.91
C HIS A 293 -11.59 17.97 13.60
N PHE A 294 -10.48 17.23 13.58
CA PHE A 294 -10.46 15.78 13.54
C PHE A 294 -10.17 15.25 14.93
N TYR A 295 -10.94 14.26 15.35
CA TYR A 295 -10.81 13.59 16.64
C TYR A 295 -10.62 12.09 16.40
N ALA A 296 -9.89 11.45 17.30
CA ALA A 296 -9.84 10.01 17.39
C ALA A 296 -9.92 9.59 18.86
N ASN A 297 -10.58 8.46 19.11
CA ASN A 297 -10.50 7.78 20.39
C ASN A 297 -9.89 6.38 20.25
N ASP A 298 -9.27 5.92 21.32
CA ASP A 298 -8.93 4.51 21.50
C ASP A 298 -10.09 3.75 22.16
N SER A 299 -9.88 2.45 22.39
CA SER A 299 -10.85 1.56 23.02
C SER A 299 -11.07 1.81 24.51
N LEU A 300 -10.17 2.55 25.18
CA LEU A 300 -10.29 2.94 26.59
C LEU A 300 -10.97 4.32 26.74
N GLY A 301 -11.17 5.03 25.63
CA GLY A 301 -11.89 6.28 25.55
C GLY A 301 -11.03 7.53 25.70
N ASN A 302 -9.69 7.44 25.60
CA ASN A 302 -8.89 8.66 25.51
C ASN A 302 -9.12 9.31 24.15
N ILE A 303 -9.22 10.65 24.13
CA ILE A 303 -9.58 11.40 22.92
C ILE A 303 -8.44 12.34 22.55
N GLY A 304 -7.83 12.09 21.40
CA GLY A 304 -6.90 13.01 20.76
C GLY A 304 -7.58 13.83 19.67
N TYR A 305 -7.01 14.99 19.33
CA TYR A 305 -7.53 15.81 18.24
C TYR A 305 -6.43 16.61 17.53
N VAL A 306 -6.72 16.96 16.28
CA VAL A 306 -5.93 17.87 15.45
C VAL A 306 -6.87 18.76 14.64
N ASN A 307 -6.50 20.02 14.41
CA ASN A 307 -7.31 20.95 13.64
C ASN A 307 -6.56 21.50 12.41
N VAL A 308 -7.33 21.91 11.40
CA VAL A 308 -6.84 22.65 10.24
C VAL A 308 -7.85 23.73 9.86
N THR A 309 -7.35 24.90 9.49
CA THR A 309 -8.17 26.00 8.98
C THR A 309 -8.14 26.00 7.45
N ILE A 310 -9.29 26.26 6.81
CA ILE A 310 -9.45 26.37 5.36
C ILE A 310 -10.32 27.58 5.02
N GLU A 311 -10.22 28.06 3.78
CA GLU A 311 -11.02 29.19 3.27
C GLU A 311 -12.02 28.66 2.25
N LYS A 312 -13.32 28.70 2.59
CA LYS A 312 -14.37 28.33 1.63
C LYS A 312 -14.73 29.51 0.76
N ASP A 313 -14.86 29.27 -0.55
CA ASP A 313 -15.47 30.21 -1.48
C ASP A 313 -16.69 29.61 -2.18
N ASN A 314 -17.85 30.20 -1.94
CA ASN A 314 -19.13 29.80 -2.52
C ASN A 314 -19.59 30.71 -3.67
N ASN A 315 -18.82 31.72 -4.04
CA ASN A 315 -19.15 32.58 -5.16
C ASN A 315 -18.63 31.96 -6.46
N LEU A 316 -19.51 31.82 -7.45
CA LEU A 316 -19.07 31.42 -8.79
C LEU A 316 -18.57 32.68 -9.52
N PRO A 317 -17.41 32.61 -10.18
CA PRO A 317 -16.97 33.70 -11.04
C PRO A 317 -17.94 33.88 -12.21
N ILE A 318 -18.10 35.11 -12.70
CA ILE A 318 -19.00 35.43 -13.82
C ILE A 318 -18.19 35.97 -14.98
N VAL A 319 -18.46 35.46 -16.18
CA VAL A 319 -17.98 36.01 -17.45
C VAL A 319 -19.13 36.76 -18.11
N VAL A 320 -18.85 37.93 -18.67
CA VAL A 320 -19.78 38.70 -19.51
C VAL A 320 -19.11 38.99 -20.83
N ILE A 321 -19.69 38.53 -21.94
CA ILE A 321 -19.17 38.79 -23.28
C ILE A 321 -19.80 40.07 -23.86
N HIS A 322 -18.97 41.07 -24.15
CA HIS A 322 -19.40 42.30 -24.84
C HIS A 322 -19.20 42.20 -26.35
N GLU A 323 -18.09 41.59 -26.76
CA GLU A 323 -17.79 41.23 -28.15
C GLU A 323 -17.11 39.86 -28.22
N PRO A 324 -17.37 39.04 -29.25
CA PRO A 324 -18.29 39.30 -30.36
C PRO A 324 -19.77 39.17 -29.94
N ILE A 325 -20.69 39.59 -30.82
CA ILE A 325 -22.14 39.43 -30.61
C ILE A 325 -22.69 38.20 -31.33
N VAL A 326 -23.84 37.70 -30.88
CA VAL A 326 -24.50 36.51 -31.44
C VAL A 326 -24.74 36.67 -32.95
N GLY A 327 -24.31 35.66 -33.71
CA GLY A 327 -24.46 35.58 -35.17
C GLY A 327 -23.49 36.46 -35.96
N GLN A 328 -22.53 37.12 -35.32
CA GLN A 328 -21.53 37.94 -36.00
C GLN A 328 -20.68 37.08 -36.95
N ARG A 329 -20.47 37.60 -38.17
CA ARG A 329 -19.76 36.90 -39.25
C ARG A 329 -18.30 37.34 -39.30
N PHE A 330 -17.39 36.37 -39.38
CA PHE A 330 -15.94 36.61 -39.41
C PHE A 330 -15.28 35.89 -40.59
N SER A 331 -14.55 36.65 -41.40
CA SER A 331 -13.60 36.11 -42.40
C SER A 331 -12.14 36.19 -41.96
N GLY A 332 -11.84 37.00 -40.93
CA GLY A 332 -10.55 37.08 -40.25
C GLY A 332 -10.64 36.67 -38.79
N LEU A 333 -9.58 36.87 -38.01
CA LEU A 333 -9.56 36.53 -36.58
C LEU A 333 -10.59 37.35 -35.79
N PRO A 334 -11.51 36.71 -35.04
CA PRO A 334 -12.41 37.41 -34.15
C PRO A 334 -11.66 38.17 -33.06
N LYS A 335 -12.06 39.42 -32.81
CA LYS A 335 -11.72 40.13 -31.58
C LYS A 335 -12.69 39.75 -30.49
N TYR A 336 -12.23 39.78 -29.24
CA TYR A 336 -13.07 39.59 -28.07
C TYR A 336 -12.89 40.74 -27.08
N ASN A 337 -13.97 41.04 -26.37
CA ASN A 337 -14.01 41.93 -25.22
C ASN A 337 -14.95 41.29 -24.18
N ILE A 338 -14.39 40.95 -23.04
CA ILE A 338 -15.11 40.31 -21.93
C ILE A 338 -14.95 41.11 -20.65
N SER A 339 -15.79 40.82 -19.65
CA SER A 339 -15.60 41.27 -18.28
C SER A 339 -15.70 40.09 -17.34
N ILE A 340 -14.86 40.07 -16.32
CA ILE A 340 -14.83 39.06 -15.28
C ILE A 340 -15.27 39.70 -13.97
N ILE A 341 -16.19 39.04 -13.26
CA ILE A 341 -16.58 39.40 -11.89
C ILE A 341 -16.11 38.25 -11.01
N GLU A 342 -14.98 38.47 -10.32
CA GLU A 342 -14.35 37.56 -9.37
C GLU A 342 -13.50 38.38 -8.38
N GLU A 343 -13.64 38.11 -7.09
CA GLU A 343 -12.94 38.82 -6.00
C GLU A 343 -11.61 38.15 -5.64
N ASN A 344 -11.51 36.83 -5.84
CA ASN A 344 -10.33 36.03 -5.58
C ASN A 344 -9.39 35.99 -6.78
N SER A 345 -8.22 35.36 -6.60
CA SER A 345 -7.30 35.13 -7.73
C SER A 345 -7.90 34.12 -8.70
N PHE A 346 -7.77 34.35 -10.01
CA PHE A 346 -8.40 33.51 -11.03
C PHE A 346 -7.53 33.34 -12.30
N ASN A 347 -7.88 32.34 -13.10
CA ASN A 347 -7.35 32.09 -14.44
C ASN A 347 -8.48 32.13 -15.46
N ILE A 348 -8.19 32.60 -16.67
CA ILE A 348 -9.15 32.68 -17.77
C ILE A 348 -8.64 31.95 -19.03
N TRP A 349 -9.56 31.34 -19.77
CA TRP A 349 -9.29 30.69 -21.05
C TRP A 349 -10.52 30.69 -21.94
N TYR A 350 -10.35 30.36 -23.22
CA TYR A 350 -11.48 30.09 -24.11
C TYR A 350 -11.29 28.79 -24.88
N THR A 351 -12.38 28.30 -25.45
CA THR A 351 -12.41 27.18 -26.40
C THR A 351 -13.35 27.51 -27.56
N LEU A 352 -13.07 26.91 -28.72
CA LEU A 352 -13.90 26.99 -29.92
C LEU A 352 -14.48 25.63 -30.31
N ASP A 353 -14.17 24.58 -29.53
CA ASP A 353 -14.43 23.18 -29.84
C ASP A 353 -14.93 22.40 -28.62
N ASN A 354 -15.76 23.05 -27.80
CA ASN A 354 -16.40 22.48 -26.60
C ASN A 354 -15.38 21.88 -25.61
N GLY A 355 -14.24 22.55 -25.45
CA GLY A 355 -13.21 22.21 -24.45
C GLY A 355 -12.20 21.16 -24.89
N VAL A 356 -12.19 20.72 -26.16
CA VAL A 356 -11.15 19.82 -26.67
C VAL A 356 -9.79 20.51 -26.67
N ASN A 357 -9.74 21.79 -27.09
CA ASN A 357 -8.58 22.66 -26.98
C ASN A 357 -8.94 23.91 -26.16
N ASN A 358 -8.18 24.16 -25.10
CA ASN A 358 -8.34 25.31 -24.22
C ASN A 358 -7.15 26.27 -24.37
N TYR A 359 -7.44 27.54 -24.58
CA TYR A 359 -6.44 28.58 -24.82
C TYR A 359 -6.45 29.59 -23.67
N THR A 360 -5.45 29.54 -22.80
CA THR A 360 -5.29 30.46 -21.67
C THR A 360 -5.01 31.88 -22.16
N ILE A 361 -5.65 32.86 -21.54
CA ILE A 361 -5.46 34.29 -21.80
C ILE A 361 -5.17 35.03 -20.48
N THR A 362 -4.65 36.25 -20.58
CA THR A 362 -4.40 37.11 -19.40
C THR A 362 -5.07 38.47 -19.52
N GLU A 363 -5.52 38.83 -20.72
CA GLU A 363 -6.18 40.10 -21.03
C GLU A 363 -7.64 39.84 -21.41
N VAL A 364 -8.54 40.72 -20.94
CA VAL A 364 -9.98 40.64 -21.19
C VAL A 364 -10.40 41.26 -22.53
N GLU A 365 -9.46 41.87 -23.25
CA GLU A 365 -9.63 42.32 -24.63
C GLU A 365 -8.51 41.71 -25.48
N GLY A 366 -8.84 41.21 -26.67
CA GLY A 366 -7.83 40.58 -27.52
C GLY A 366 -8.37 40.02 -28.81
N THR A 367 -7.60 39.09 -29.40
CA THR A 367 -7.99 38.35 -30.61
C THR A 367 -7.89 36.86 -30.36
N ILE A 368 -8.85 36.10 -30.87
CA ILE A 368 -8.79 34.65 -30.92
C ILE A 368 -7.51 34.23 -31.65
N SER A 369 -6.81 33.24 -31.12
CA SER A 369 -5.51 32.82 -31.62
C SER A 369 -5.65 32.27 -33.04
N GLN A 370 -4.64 32.52 -33.87
CA GLN A 370 -4.61 32.02 -35.24
C GLN A 370 -4.65 30.48 -35.29
N GLU A 371 -3.99 29.84 -34.33
CA GLU A 371 -4.00 28.40 -34.17
C GLU A 371 -5.41 27.88 -33.90
N ALA A 372 -6.10 28.41 -32.88
CA ALA A 372 -7.47 28.04 -32.57
C ALA A 372 -8.39 28.26 -33.78
N TRP A 373 -8.27 29.42 -34.43
CA TRP A 373 -9.11 29.77 -35.57
C TRP A 373 -8.90 28.84 -36.77
N ASN A 374 -7.68 28.41 -37.05
CA ASN A 374 -7.38 27.54 -38.19
C ASN A 374 -7.96 26.13 -38.06
N HIS A 375 -8.16 25.64 -36.84
CA HIS A 375 -8.68 24.29 -36.59
C HIS A 375 -10.20 24.19 -36.78
N ILE A 376 -10.92 25.31 -36.78
CA ILE A 376 -12.38 25.31 -36.85
C ILE A 376 -12.87 25.38 -38.31
N PRO A 377 -13.77 24.48 -38.75
CA PRO A 377 -14.36 24.55 -40.10
C PRO A 377 -15.27 25.78 -40.27
N GLU A 378 -15.65 26.06 -41.51
CA GLU A 378 -16.64 27.09 -41.81
C GLU A 378 -18.02 26.73 -41.26
N GLY A 379 -18.81 27.77 -40.99
CA GLY A 379 -20.16 27.64 -40.45
C GLY A 379 -20.29 28.23 -39.05
N THR A 380 -21.35 27.83 -38.37
CA THR A 380 -21.69 28.28 -37.02
C THR A 380 -20.81 27.57 -35.98
N LEU A 381 -20.21 28.32 -35.06
CA LEU A 381 -19.48 27.79 -33.91
C LEU A 381 -19.77 28.61 -32.64
N SER A 382 -19.51 28.04 -31.47
CA SER A 382 -19.57 28.74 -30.19
C SER A 382 -18.16 29.11 -29.74
N ILE A 383 -17.97 30.33 -29.26
CA ILE A 383 -16.81 30.70 -28.44
C ILE A 383 -17.25 30.64 -27.00
N GLU A 384 -16.62 29.79 -26.21
CA GLU A 384 -16.89 29.67 -24.77
C GLU A 384 -15.71 30.25 -24.00
N PHE A 385 -15.97 31.26 -23.16
CA PHE A 385 -14.98 31.86 -22.27
C PHE A 385 -15.21 31.36 -20.86
N TYR A 386 -14.13 30.90 -20.23
CA TYR A 386 -14.13 30.32 -18.90
C TYR A 386 -13.24 31.13 -17.95
N VAL A 387 -13.61 31.07 -16.68
CA VAL A 387 -12.85 31.59 -15.56
C VAL A 387 -12.85 30.55 -14.44
N SER A 388 -11.69 30.28 -13.85
CA SER A 388 -11.55 29.46 -12.64
C SER A 388 -10.91 30.28 -11.55
N ASP A 389 -11.57 30.36 -10.39
CA ASP A 389 -10.96 30.96 -9.20
C ASP A 389 -9.94 30.01 -8.54
N VAL A 390 -9.30 30.48 -7.47
CA VAL A 390 -8.34 29.74 -6.65
C VAL A 390 -8.96 28.59 -5.84
N GLY A 391 -10.27 28.64 -5.57
CA GLY A 391 -11.04 27.57 -4.95
C GLY A 391 -11.44 26.46 -5.92
N GLY A 392 -11.23 26.66 -7.23
CA GLY A 392 -11.61 25.75 -8.30
C GLY A 392 -13.06 25.90 -8.75
N ASN A 393 -13.75 26.99 -8.39
CA ASN A 393 -15.05 27.32 -8.96
C ASN A 393 -14.88 27.78 -10.40
N ILE A 394 -15.73 27.26 -11.30
CA ILE A 394 -15.68 27.59 -12.72
C ILE A 394 -16.95 28.32 -13.13
N GLY A 395 -16.75 29.48 -13.75
CA GLY A 395 -17.77 30.26 -14.43
C GLY A 395 -17.49 30.28 -15.93
N TYR A 396 -18.54 30.42 -16.74
CA TYR A 396 -18.37 30.58 -18.18
C TYR A 396 -19.53 31.34 -18.80
N ASP A 397 -19.27 31.92 -19.96
CA ASP A 397 -20.27 32.46 -20.87
C ASP A 397 -19.90 32.07 -22.30
N SER A 398 -20.85 32.10 -23.22
CA SER A 398 -20.64 31.65 -24.60
C SER A 398 -21.36 32.52 -25.62
N VAL A 399 -20.77 32.63 -26.81
CA VAL A 399 -21.36 33.37 -27.93
C VAL A 399 -21.24 32.58 -29.22
N GLU A 400 -22.37 32.44 -29.91
CA GLU A 400 -22.43 31.82 -31.22
C GLU A 400 -22.03 32.81 -32.31
N ILE A 401 -21.06 32.45 -33.16
CA ILE A 401 -20.59 33.24 -34.29
C ILE A 401 -20.57 32.41 -35.58
N ILE A 402 -20.36 33.07 -36.72
CA ILE A 402 -20.30 32.42 -38.03
C ILE A 402 -18.93 32.67 -38.66
N LYS A 403 -18.20 31.59 -38.96
CA LYS A 403 -16.97 31.64 -39.73
C LYS A 403 -17.26 31.53 -41.23
N GLU A 404 -16.74 32.47 -42.01
CA GLU A 404 -16.91 32.55 -43.46
C GLU A 404 -15.58 32.55 -44.21
N GLN A 405 -15.61 32.15 -45.48
CA GLN A 405 -14.50 32.36 -46.40
C GLN A 405 -14.21 33.86 -46.57
N PRO A 406 -12.93 34.28 -46.62
CA PRO A 406 -12.60 35.60 -47.11
C PRO A 406 -13.13 35.76 -48.53
N LEU A 407 -13.93 36.80 -48.76
CA LEU A 407 -14.38 37.19 -50.11
C LEU A 407 -13.14 37.35 -51.00
N ILE A 408 -12.90 36.39 -51.90
CA ILE A 408 -11.89 36.52 -52.95
C ILE A 408 -12.39 37.59 -53.92
N HIS A 409 -12.14 38.86 -53.61
CA HIS A 409 -12.24 39.96 -54.56
C HIS A 409 -11.09 39.81 -55.56
N GLY A 410 -11.24 38.96 -56.58
CA GLY A 410 -10.12 38.67 -57.46
C GLY A 410 -10.35 37.89 -58.76
N TYR A 411 -11.52 37.29 -59.01
CA TYR A 411 -11.83 36.80 -60.35
C TYR A 411 -12.98 37.60 -60.94
N ASN A 412 -12.59 38.58 -61.75
CA ASN A 412 -13.47 39.21 -62.72
C ASN A 412 -13.97 38.08 -63.64
N ILE A 413 -15.13 37.48 -63.33
CA ILE A 413 -15.81 36.50 -64.19
C ILE A 413 -16.08 37.11 -65.59
N LEU A 414 -16.04 38.45 -65.71
CA LEU A 414 -16.03 39.19 -66.97
C LEU A 414 -14.69 39.16 -67.76
N LEU A 415 -13.55 38.77 -67.19
CA LEU A 415 -12.27 38.63 -67.90
C LEU A 415 -12.04 37.21 -68.46
N ILE A 416 -12.76 36.21 -67.98
CA ILE A 416 -12.67 34.82 -68.49
C ILE A 416 -13.44 34.69 -69.81
N PHE A 417 -14.56 35.41 -69.99
CA PHE A 417 -15.34 35.39 -71.23
C PHE A 417 -14.58 35.92 -72.46
N PRO A 418 -13.85 37.05 -72.41
CA PRO A 418 -13.04 37.54 -73.54
C PRO A 418 -11.88 36.61 -73.89
N MET A 419 -11.22 35.98 -72.91
CA MET A 419 -10.11 35.04 -73.17
C MET A 419 -10.59 33.71 -73.78
N LEU A 420 -11.76 33.21 -73.38
CA LEU A 420 -12.40 32.08 -74.06
C LEU A 420 -12.88 32.45 -75.47
N LEU A 421 -13.41 33.67 -75.68
CA LEU A 421 -13.80 34.12 -77.03
C LEU A 421 -12.58 34.31 -77.95
N LEU A 422 -11.47 34.84 -77.44
CA LEU A 422 -10.22 35.03 -78.20
C LEU A 422 -9.54 33.69 -78.54
N SER A 423 -9.59 32.69 -77.66
CA SER A 423 -9.08 31.35 -77.96
C SER A 423 -9.96 30.62 -79.00
N ILE A 424 -11.28 30.78 -78.94
CA ILE A 424 -12.20 30.24 -79.96
C ILE A 424 -12.02 30.96 -81.31
N LEU A 425 -11.87 32.30 -81.33
CA LEU A 425 -11.57 33.05 -82.56
C LEU A 425 -10.21 32.67 -83.15
N GLY A 426 -9.19 32.47 -82.30
CA GLY A 426 -7.85 32.03 -82.71
C GLY A 426 -7.85 30.66 -83.38
N VAL A 427 -8.62 29.71 -82.83
CA VAL A 427 -8.79 28.37 -83.42
C VAL A 427 -9.55 28.42 -84.76
N VAL A 428 -10.57 29.27 -84.89
CA VAL A 428 -11.33 29.45 -86.16
C VAL A 428 -10.46 30.12 -87.23
N LEU A 429 -9.67 31.13 -86.88
CA LEU A 429 -8.74 31.80 -87.80
C LEU A 429 -7.62 30.86 -88.28
N LEU A 430 -7.08 30.01 -87.39
CA LEU A 430 -6.11 28.98 -87.74
C LEU A 430 -6.71 27.88 -88.66
N LYS A 431 -7.98 27.49 -88.45
CA LYS A 431 -8.70 26.55 -89.33
C LYS A 431 -8.94 27.13 -90.73
N ASN A 432 -9.24 28.42 -90.83
CA ASN A 432 -9.43 29.11 -92.12
C ASN A 432 -8.12 29.37 -92.87
N LYS A 433 -7.00 29.63 -92.18
CA LYS A 433 -5.67 29.73 -92.81
C LYS A 433 -5.21 28.38 -93.38
N LYS A 434 -5.46 27.26 -92.67
CA LYS A 434 -5.20 25.90 -93.19
C LYS A 434 -6.05 25.51 -94.40
N LYS A 435 -7.28 26.03 -94.54
CA LYS A 435 -8.12 25.82 -95.75
C LYS A 435 -7.63 26.62 -96.96
N LYS A 436 -7.15 27.86 -96.78
CA LYS A 436 -6.60 28.68 -97.89
C LYS A 436 -5.22 28.21 -98.38
N LEU A 437 -4.41 27.58 -97.52
CA LEU A 437 -3.11 27.00 -97.92
C LEU A 437 -3.20 25.65 -98.65
N LYS A 438 -4.39 25.04 -98.74
CA LYS A 438 -4.65 23.82 -99.55
C LYS A 438 -5.23 24.10 -100.95
N MET A 439 -5.38 25.37 -101.33
CA MET A 439 -5.85 25.78 -102.65
C MET A 439 -4.84 26.74 -103.30
N CYS A 440 -3.68 26.21 -103.66
CA CYS A 440 -2.89 26.69 -104.78
C CYS A 440 -2.47 25.47 -105.62
N PRO A 441 -2.69 25.49 -106.95
CA PRO A 441 -2.46 24.33 -107.80
C PRO A 441 -0.96 24.21 -108.11
N GLN A 442 -0.40 23.01 -107.99
CA GLN A 442 0.84 22.65 -108.64
C GLN A 442 0.51 21.73 -109.83
N ASN A 443 1.15 22.07 -110.95
CA ASN A 443 1.12 21.42 -112.25
C ASN A 443 1.40 19.92 -112.21
#